data_AF-A0A849M8H4-F1
#
_entry.id   AF-A0A849M8H4-F1
#
_cell.length_a   1.000
_cell.length_b   1.000
_cell.length_c   1.000
_cell.angle_alpha   90.00
_cell.angle_beta   90.00
_cell.angle_gamma   90.00
#
_symmetry.space_group_name_H-M   'P 1'
#
loop_
_entity.id
_entity.type
_entity.pdbx_description
1 polymer ?
#
loop_
_entity_poly.entity_id
_entity_poly.type
_entity_poly.pdbx_seq_one_letter_code
_entity_poly.pdbx_strand_id
1 'polypeptide(L)'
;MKSLLIKINDWKYSLKSSIGLTPGLYYRLFARSFPFDQMAVSNQTEICIEGFPRSANSYAVVAFKLDNQDVKVGHHLHVPAQIIRAAEMNIPNVVVLRSPEEAVASFLVFQSSLNASLYLKSYIQFHKIVEALADKVLITSFETATKDFNKVIEAVNQKYSRNYNLVGDIENRQDEIITKLKKVNNQFFAGQTQKNMFPDEQRKKLKERVMDSVKSSPQLIQANEIYNRLKAQSI
;
A
#
# COMPACT_ATOMS: atom_id res chain seq x y z
N MET A 1 3.51 -16.33 25.83
CA MET A 1 2.32 -15.55 25.41
C MET A 1 2.57 -14.63 24.21
N LYS A 2 3.57 -13.73 24.22
CA LYS A 2 3.87 -12.82 23.08
C LYS A 2 4.19 -13.55 21.76
N SER A 3 4.98 -14.62 21.79
CA SER A 3 5.31 -15.43 20.60
C SER A 3 4.07 -16.10 19.96
N LEU A 4 3.12 -16.57 20.78
CA LEU A 4 1.88 -17.18 20.29
C LEU A 4 0.99 -16.14 19.59
N LEU A 5 0.86 -14.93 20.17
CA LEU A 5 0.11 -13.84 19.56
C LEU A 5 0.69 -13.41 18.19
N ILE A 6 2.02 -13.35 18.08
CA ILE A 6 2.69 -13.06 16.79
C ILE A 6 2.35 -14.14 15.75
N LYS A 7 2.44 -15.43 16.12
CA LYS A 7 2.07 -16.53 15.22
C LYS A 7 0.60 -16.47 14.78
N ILE A 8 -0.30 -16.12 15.69
CA ILE A 8 -1.73 -15.92 15.37
C ILE A 8 -1.92 -14.77 14.38
N ASN A 9 -1.20 -13.65 14.56
CA ASN A 9 -1.28 -12.52 13.64
C ASN A 9 -0.71 -12.86 12.26
N ASP A 10 0.43 -13.55 12.19
CA ASP A 10 1.00 -14.04 10.93
C ASP A 10 0.03 -14.99 10.21
N TRP A 11 -0.63 -15.89 10.95
CA TRP A 11 -1.63 -16.79 10.38
C TRP A 11 -2.86 -16.02 9.85
N LYS A 12 -3.40 -15.07 10.62
CA LYS A 12 -4.49 -14.19 10.17
C LYS A 12 -4.11 -13.41 8.92
N TYR A 13 -2.88 -12.90 8.87
CA TYR A 13 -2.36 -12.19 7.70
C TYR A 13 -2.26 -13.12 6.48
N SER A 14 -1.69 -14.31 6.65
CA SER A 14 -1.58 -15.32 5.59
C SER A 14 -2.94 -15.71 5.02
N LEU A 15 -3.93 -15.92 5.90
CA LEU A 15 -5.30 -16.22 5.51
C LEU A 15 -5.94 -15.06 4.73
N LYS A 16 -5.84 -13.83 5.26
CA LYS A 16 -6.35 -12.63 4.58
C LYS A 16 -5.70 -12.44 3.21
N SER A 17 -4.38 -12.60 3.10
CA SER A 17 -3.64 -12.46 1.85
C SER A 17 -4.07 -13.51 0.81
N SER A 18 -4.26 -14.77 1.25
CA SER A 18 -4.72 -15.86 0.40
C SER A 18 -6.15 -15.65 -0.10
N ILE A 19 -7.09 -15.29 0.79
CA ILE A 19 -8.47 -14.96 0.39
C ILE A 19 -8.50 -13.73 -0.52
N GLY A 20 -7.58 -12.79 -0.29
CA GLY A 20 -7.40 -11.59 -1.10
C GLY A 20 -7.03 -11.84 -2.56
N LEU A 21 -6.74 -13.08 -2.97
CA LEU A 21 -6.57 -13.46 -4.38
C LEU A 21 -7.90 -13.70 -5.10
N THR A 22 -9.02 -13.82 -4.37
CA THR A 22 -10.35 -14.09 -4.93
C THR A 22 -11.32 -12.97 -4.56
N PRO A 23 -11.53 -11.96 -5.45
CA PRO A 23 -12.34 -10.78 -5.13
C PRO A 23 -13.74 -11.13 -4.60
N GLY A 24 -14.46 -12.02 -5.27
CA GLY A 24 -15.82 -12.40 -4.87
C GLY A 24 -15.89 -12.96 -3.44
N LEU A 25 -14.92 -13.81 -3.06
CA LEU A 25 -14.85 -14.36 -1.71
C LEU A 25 -14.41 -13.31 -0.69
N TYR A 26 -13.37 -12.54 -1.01
CA TYR A 26 -12.85 -11.49 -0.13
C TYR A 26 -13.92 -10.45 0.22
N TYR A 27 -14.59 -9.88 -0.79
CA TYR A 27 -15.64 -8.90 -0.55
C TYR A 27 -16.85 -9.53 0.15
N ARG A 28 -17.23 -10.78 -0.13
CA ARG A 28 -18.34 -11.42 0.60
C ARG A 28 -18.04 -11.57 2.09
N LEU A 29 -16.81 -11.96 2.45
CA LEU A 29 -16.43 -12.20 3.84
C LEU A 29 -16.13 -10.90 4.60
N PHE A 30 -15.57 -9.90 3.93
CA PHE A 30 -15.05 -8.70 4.60
C PHE A 30 -15.85 -7.42 4.33
N ALA A 31 -16.79 -7.39 3.36
CA ALA A 31 -17.58 -6.20 3.01
C ALA A 31 -18.17 -5.49 4.23
N ARG A 32 -18.78 -6.26 5.14
CA ARG A 32 -19.59 -5.71 6.23
C ARG A 32 -18.81 -5.22 7.45
N SER A 33 -17.47 -5.24 7.43
CA SER A 33 -16.66 -4.86 8.59
C SER A 33 -16.25 -3.39 8.52
N PHE A 34 -16.95 -2.46 9.17
CA PHE A 34 -16.52 -1.04 9.22
C PHE A 34 -15.05 -0.92 9.70
N PRO A 35 -14.18 -0.09 9.07
CA PRO A 35 -14.43 0.90 8.01
C PRO A 35 -14.29 0.37 6.57
N PHE A 36 -14.36 -0.95 6.35
CA PHE A 36 -14.23 -1.58 5.02
C PHE A 36 -15.14 -0.94 3.98
N ASP A 37 -16.41 -0.66 4.29
CA ASP A 37 -17.36 -0.04 3.35
C ASP A 37 -16.90 1.32 2.80
N GLN A 38 -16.10 2.08 3.55
CA GLN A 38 -15.59 3.39 3.09
C GLN A 38 -14.30 3.27 2.29
N MET A 39 -13.54 2.19 2.50
CA MET A 39 -12.21 1.98 1.95
C MET A 39 -12.22 1.06 0.73
N ALA A 40 -13.25 0.23 0.60
CA ALA A 40 -13.33 -0.78 -0.42
C ALA A 40 -13.82 -0.22 -1.75
N VAL A 41 -13.20 -0.67 -2.85
CA VAL A 41 -13.70 -0.37 -4.20
C VAL A 41 -15.16 -0.81 -4.34
N SER A 42 -16.02 0.14 -4.71
CA SER A 42 -17.46 0.01 -4.91
C SER A 42 -17.91 0.79 -6.16
N ASN A 43 -19.21 0.81 -6.44
CA ASN A 43 -19.78 1.58 -7.55
C ASN A 43 -19.68 3.10 -7.35
N GLN A 44 -19.45 3.57 -6.12
CA GLN A 44 -19.22 4.98 -5.82
C GLN A 44 -17.74 5.35 -5.92
N THR A 45 -16.84 4.39 -6.03
CA THR A 45 -15.39 4.64 -6.06
C THR A 45 -14.99 5.23 -7.41
N GLU A 46 -14.26 6.34 -7.37
CA GLU A 46 -13.83 7.07 -8.54
C GLU A 46 -12.36 6.81 -8.87
N ILE A 47 -11.54 6.44 -7.88
CA ILE A 47 -10.14 6.03 -8.05
C ILE A 47 -9.76 5.03 -6.96
N CYS A 48 -8.91 4.07 -7.29
CA CYS A 48 -8.23 3.21 -6.33
C CYS A 48 -6.76 3.61 -6.21
N ILE A 49 -6.30 3.86 -4.98
CA ILE A 49 -4.90 4.13 -4.66
C ILE A 49 -4.45 3.10 -3.63
N GLU A 50 -3.58 2.20 -4.06
CA GLU A 50 -3.14 1.07 -3.26
C GLU A 50 -1.64 0.79 -3.43
N GLY A 51 -1.17 -0.16 -2.64
CA GLY A 51 0.18 -0.70 -2.76
C GLY A 51 0.37 -1.75 -1.68
N PHE A 52 1.44 -2.53 -1.80
CA PHE A 52 1.82 -3.42 -0.71
C PHE A 52 1.98 -2.61 0.59
N PRO A 53 1.62 -3.14 1.78
CA PRO A 53 1.74 -2.40 3.02
C PRO A 53 3.08 -1.71 3.16
N ARG A 54 3.07 -0.48 3.71
CA ARG A 54 4.27 0.34 3.96
C ARG A 54 4.95 0.89 2.70
N SER A 55 4.22 1.01 1.59
CA SER A 55 4.69 1.60 0.33
C SER A 55 4.21 3.04 0.11
N ALA A 56 4.04 3.85 1.18
CA ALA A 56 3.49 5.22 1.10
C ALA A 56 2.01 5.35 0.67
N ASN A 57 1.22 4.30 0.82
CA ASN A 57 -0.21 4.30 0.48
C ASN A 57 -0.99 5.45 1.16
N SER A 58 -0.80 5.66 2.47
CA SER A 58 -1.46 6.76 3.19
C SER A 58 -1.01 8.14 2.72
N TYR A 59 0.27 8.29 2.37
CA TYR A 59 0.80 9.54 1.81
C TYR A 59 0.11 9.83 0.47
N ALA A 60 0.08 8.86 -0.44
CA ALA A 60 -0.54 9.02 -1.75
C ALA A 60 -2.02 9.42 -1.66
N VAL A 61 -2.78 8.78 -0.78
CA VAL A 61 -4.19 9.16 -0.54
C VAL A 61 -4.30 10.59 0.01
N VAL A 62 -3.49 10.96 1.00
CA VAL A 62 -3.53 12.31 1.60
C VAL A 62 -3.13 13.38 0.58
N ALA A 63 -2.06 13.14 -0.20
CA ALA A 63 -1.58 14.05 -1.23
C ALA A 63 -2.66 14.27 -2.30
N PHE A 64 -3.23 13.19 -2.83
CA PHE A 64 -4.35 13.26 -3.77
C PHE A 64 -5.53 14.09 -3.21
N LYS A 65 -5.88 13.82 -1.94
CA LYS A 65 -7.02 14.43 -1.26
C LYS A 65 -6.85 15.90 -0.87
N LEU A 66 -5.67 16.50 -1.04
CA LEU A 66 -5.50 17.93 -0.76
C LEU A 66 -6.47 18.77 -1.58
N ASP A 67 -6.51 18.54 -2.89
CA ASP A 67 -7.32 19.32 -3.85
C ASP A 67 -8.39 18.46 -4.57
N ASN A 68 -8.57 17.20 -4.14
CA ASN A 68 -9.60 16.27 -4.62
C ASN A 68 -10.47 15.72 -3.46
N GLN A 69 -10.90 16.59 -2.55
CA GLN A 69 -11.53 16.23 -1.26
C GLN A 69 -12.82 15.41 -1.40
N ASP A 70 -13.59 15.63 -2.46
CA ASP A 70 -14.87 14.94 -2.68
C ASP A 70 -14.74 13.59 -3.40
N VAL A 71 -13.62 13.36 -4.10
CA VAL A 71 -13.41 12.16 -4.94
C VAL A 71 -13.38 10.88 -4.11
N LYS A 72 -14.25 9.90 -4.34
CA LYS A 72 -14.27 8.67 -3.53
C LYS A 72 -13.09 7.75 -3.87
N VAL A 73 -12.23 7.49 -2.89
CA VAL A 73 -10.99 6.71 -3.07
C VAL A 73 -11.09 5.33 -2.42
N GLY A 74 -10.89 4.26 -3.20
CA GLY A 74 -10.68 2.92 -2.68
C GLY A 74 -9.22 2.72 -2.27
N HIS A 75 -8.94 2.28 -1.04
CA HIS A 75 -7.59 2.24 -0.47
C HIS A 75 -7.47 1.33 0.76
N HIS A 76 -6.26 1.16 1.29
CA HIS A 76 -5.96 0.59 2.63
C HIS A 76 -6.51 -0.82 2.95
N LEU A 77 -6.98 -1.60 1.97
CA LEU A 77 -7.27 -3.02 2.19
C LEU A 77 -6.00 -3.86 2.04
N HIS A 78 -5.05 -3.37 1.21
CA HIS A 78 -3.74 -3.95 0.94
C HIS A 78 -3.81 -5.42 0.50
N VAL A 79 -4.81 -5.74 -0.32
CA VAL A 79 -5.00 -7.07 -0.91
C VAL A 79 -5.17 -6.96 -2.43
N PRO A 80 -4.78 -8.00 -3.18
CA PRO A 80 -4.92 -8.01 -4.63
C PRO A 80 -6.37 -7.85 -5.10
N ALA A 81 -7.33 -8.36 -4.33
CA ALA A 81 -8.76 -8.28 -4.62
C ALA A 81 -9.25 -6.85 -4.90
N GLN A 82 -8.66 -5.86 -4.23
CA GLN A 82 -9.00 -4.45 -4.45
C GLN A 82 -8.51 -3.96 -5.81
N ILE A 83 -7.30 -4.34 -6.22
CA ILE A 83 -6.71 -4.02 -7.53
C ILE A 83 -7.51 -4.70 -8.65
N ILE A 84 -7.81 -6.00 -8.50
CA ILE A 84 -8.58 -6.77 -9.48
C ILE A 84 -9.96 -6.13 -9.66
N ARG A 85 -10.66 -5.82 -8.57
CA ARG A 85 -11.98 -5.22 -8.63
C ARG A 85 -11.98 -3.85 -9.32
N ALA A 86 -11.00 -2.99 -9.02
CA ALA A 86 -10.87 -1.70 -9.69
C ALA A 86 -10.65 -1.88 -11.21
N ALA A 87 -9.82 -2.85 -11.62
CA ALA A 87 -9.60 -3.18 -13.02
C ALA A 87 -10.88 -3.71 -13.70
N GLU A 88 -11.60 -4.64 -13.08
CA GLU A 88 -12.88 -5.18 -13.58
C GLU A 88 -13.95 -4.09 -13.75
N MET A 89 -13.94 -3.08 -12.88
CA MET A 89 -14.87 -1.95 -12.91
C MET A 89 -14.41 -0.78 -13.77
N ASN A 90 -13.25 -0.87 -14.43
CA ASN A 90 -12.60 0.22 -15.18
C ASN A 90 -12.44 1.51 -14.36
N ILE A 91 -12.20 1.37 -13.06
CA ILE A 91 -11.91 2.48 -12.16
C ILE A 91 -10.41 2.80 -12.27
N PRO A 92 -10.01 4.09 -12.37
CA PRO A 92 -8.62 4.52 -12.28
C PRO A 92 -7.88 3.83 -11.13
N ASN A 93 -6.81 3.11 -11.44
CA ASN A 93 -6.14 2.22 -10.49
C ASN A 93 -4.66 2.57 -10.41
N VAL A 94 -4.21 3.01 -9.23
CA VAL A 94 -2.84 3.45 -8.96
C VAL A 94 -2.22 2.52 -7.94
N VAL A 95 -1.05 1.96 -8.27
CA VAL A 95 -0.25 1.13 -7.37
C VAL A 95 1.07 1.82 -7.06
N VAL A 96 1.32 2.08 -5.76
CA VAL A 96 2.60 2.58 -5.27
C VAL A 96 3.56 1.43 -5.03
N LEU A 97 4.64 1.41 -5.81
CA LEU A 97 5.68 0.40 -5.80
C LEU A 97 6.86 0.85 -4.93
N ARG A 98 7.27 0.00 -3.99
CA ARG A 98 8.44 0.20 -3.13
C ARG A 98 9.31 -1.05 -3.16
N SER A 99 10.63 -0.90 -3.02
CA SER A 99 11.54 -2.05 -3.01
C SER A 99 11.13 -3.07 -1.93
N PRO A 100 11.26 -4.37 -2.22
CA PRO A 100 10.78 -5.43 -1.32
C PRO A 100 11.48 -5.38 0.04
N GLU A 101 12.78 -5.09 0.09
CA GLU A 101 13.54 -4.96 1.34
C GLU A 101 12.95 -3.88 2.24
N GLU A 102 12.71 -2.71 1.67
CA GLU A 102 12.24 -1.55 2.40
C GLU A 102 10.80 -1.72 2.88
N ALA A 103 9.92 -2.21 2.00
CA ALA A 103 8.52 -2.42 2.30
C ALA A 103 8.33 -3.54 3.33
N VAL A 104 8.96 -4.71 3.11
CA VAL A 104 8.83 -5.86 3.99
C VAL A 104 9.48 -5.61 5.35
N ALA A 105 10.69 -5.04 5.42
CA ALA A 105 11.32 -4.74 6.70
C ALA A 105 10.48 -3.74 7.52
N SER A 106 9.94 -2.70 6.87
CA SER A 106 9.03 -1.75 7.52
C SER A 106 7.75 -2.44 8.02
N PHE A 107 7.26 -3.44 7.29
CA PHE A 107 6.02 -4.15 7.63
C PHE A 107 6.23 -5.19 8.74
N LEU A 108 7.37 -5.88 8.77
CA LEU A 108 7.77 -6.75 9.87
C LEU A 108 7.78 -5.98 11.20
N VAL A 109 8.39 -4.79 11.22
CA VAL A 109 8.39 -3.90 12.40
C VAL A 109 6.96 -3.52 12.80
N PHE A 110 6.13 -3.16 11.82
CA PHE A 110 4.74 -2.77 12.07
C PHE A 110 3.88 -3.91 12.65
N GLN A 111 4.10 -5.15 12.19
CA GLN A 111 3.40 -6.35 12.66
C GLN A 111 4.02 -6.98 13.91
N SER A 112 5.15 -6.44 14.38
CA SER A 112 5.96 -7.06 15.45
C SER A 112 6.38 -8.51 15.11
N SER A 113 6.57 -8.80 13.82
CA SER A 113 6.87 -10.14 13.30
C SER A 113 8.32 -10.25 12.82
N LEU A 114 8.85 -11.47 12.83
CA LEU A 114 10.17 -11.82 12.30
C LEU A 114 10.09 -12.74 11.07
N ASN A 115 8.88 -13.02 10.58
CA ASN A 115 8.65 -14.01 9.53
C ASN A 115 8.84 -13.42 8.12
N ALA A 116 10.07 -13.05 7.76
CA ALA A 116 10.39 -12.44 6.47
C ALA A 116 9.86 -13.25 5.26
N SER A 117 9.96 -14.59 5.33
CA SER A 117 9.50 -15.48 4.26
C SER A 117 8.00 -15.32 3.97
N LEU A 118 7.15 -15.24 5.00
CA LEU A 118 5.71 -15.02 4.83
C LEU A 118 5.41 -13.70 4.12
N TYR A 119 6.01 -12.60 4.59
CA TYR A 119 5.71 -11.28 4.05
C TYR A 119 6.30 -11.07 2.65
N LEU A 120 7.46 -11.68 2.34
CA LEU A 120 8.01 -11.71 0.98
C LEU A 120 7.12 -12.53 0.02
N LYS A 121 6.59 -13.69 0.45
CA LYS A 121 5.62 -14.44 -0.36
C LYS A 121 4.37 -13.61 -0.67
N SER A 122 3.86 -12.89 0.33
CA SER A 122 2.73 -11.98 0.14
C SER A 122 3.06 -10.80 -0.78
N TYR A 123 4.27 -10.24 -0.67
CA TYR A 123 4.76 -9.21 -1.60
C TYR A 123 4.78 -9.73 -3.04
N ILE A 124 5.34 -10.92 -3.25
CA ILE A 124 5.39 -11.59 -4.56
C ILE A 124 3.98 -11.81 -5.10
N GLN A 125 3.07 -12.37 -4.30
CA GLN A 125 1.69 -12.63 -4.71
C GLN A 125 0.96 -11.34 -5.09
N PHE A 126 1.10 -10.28 -4.30
CA PHE A 126 0.50 -8.98 -4.57
C PHE A 126 0.98 -8.43 -5.92
N HIS A 127 2.30 -8.39 -6.13
CA HIS A 127 2.88 -7.79 -7.32
C HIS A 127 2.74 -8.65 -8.57
N LYS A 128 2.60 -9.98 -8.46
CA LYS A 128 2.23 -10.83 -9.60
C LYS A 128 0.85 -10.46 -10.18
N ILE A 129 -0.11 -10.12 -9.32
CA ILE A 129 -1.43 -9.65 -9.77
C ILE A 129 -1.32 -8.28 -10.42
N VAL A 130 -0.52 -7.37 -9.85
CA VAL A 130 -0.26 -6.06 -10.46
C VAL A 130 0.40 -6.23 -11.84
N GLU A 131 1.38 -7.12 -11.96
CA GLU A 131 2.05 -7.43 -13.23
C GLU A 131 1.07 -8.00 -14.27
N ALA A 132 0.19 -8.90 -13.87
CA ALA A 132 -0.84 -9.46 -14.75
C ALA A 132 -1.90 -8.43 -15.20
N LEU A 133 -2.01 -7.30 -14.51
CA LEU A 133 -2.96 -6.22 -14.78
C LEU A 133 -2.25 -4.92 -15.20
N ALA A 134 -0.99 -4.99 -15.66
CA ALA A 134 -0.17 -3.80 -15.89
C ALA A 134 -0.80 -2.80 -16.90
N ASP A 135 -1.56 -3.29 -17.89
CA ASP A 135 -2.30 -2.45 -18.82
C ASP A 135 -3.45 -1.69 -18.14
N LYS A 136 -4.07 -2.28 -17.11
CA LYS A 136 -5.19 -1.73 -16.32
C LYS A 136 -4.77 -0.99 -15.05
N VAL A 137 -3.48 -0.85 -14.78
CA VAL A 137 -2.95 -0.22 -13.57
C VAL A 137 -1.92 0.85 -13.94
N LEU A 138 -1.92 1.97 -13.23
CA LEU A 138 -0.81 2.92 -13.25
C LEU A 138 0.13 2.57 -12.10
N ILE A 139 1.38 2.24 -12.41
CA ILE A 139 2.39 1.94 -11.40
C ILE A 139 3.21 3.22 -11.18
N THR A 140 3.27 3.69 -9.94
CA THR A 140 4.15 4.80 -9.54
C THR A 140 5.17 4.29 -8.55
N SER A 141 6.39 4.80 -8.62
CA SER A 141 7.38 4.49 -7.59
C SER A 141 7.11 5.21 -6.28
N PHE A 142 7.64 4.68 -5.18
CA PHE A 142 7.65 5.32 -3.86
C PHE A 142 8.28 6.71 -3.93
N GLU A 143 9.37 6.86 -4.70
CA GLU A 143 10.06 8.14 -4.85
C GLU A 143 9.17 9.15 -5.57
N THR A 144 8.58 8.78 -6.71
CA THR A 144 7.64 9.64 -7.45
C THR A 144 6.46 10.03 -6.56
N ALA A 145 5.83 9.04 -5.91
CA ALA A 145 4.65 9.27 -5.09
C ALA A 145 4.90 10.16 -3.86
N THR A 146 6.13 10.24 -3.35
CA THR A 146 6.47 11.03 -2.15
C THR A 146 7.15 12.36 -2.44
N LYS A 147 7.72 12.53 -3.64
CA LYS A 147 8.45 13.76 -4.02
C LYS A 147 7.66 14.64 -4.98
N ASP A 148 6.88 14.04 -5.87
CA ASP A 148 6.18 14.74 -6.94
C ASP A 148 4.90 14.00 -7.31
N PHE A 149 3.91 14.13 -6.42
CA PHE A 149 2.64 13.44 -6.61
C PHE A 149 1.82 14.01 -7.77
N ASN A 150 2.11 15.23 -8.25
CA ASN A 150 1.44 15.81 -9.41
C ASN A 150 1.71 14.99 -10.67
N LYS A 151 2.91 14.45 -10.85
CA LYS A 151 3.19 13.49 -11.95
C LYS A 151 2.27 12.27 -11.93
N VAL A 152 1.91 11.78 -10.74
CA VAL A 152 0.97 10.67 -10.60
C VAL A 152 -0.42 11.09 -11.06
N ILE A 153 -0.87 12.27 -10.66
CA ILE A 153 -2.18 12.80 -11.04
C ILE A 153 -2.26 13.02 -12.56
N GLU A 154 -1.24 13.63 -13.15
CA GLU A 154 -1.14 13.84 -14.60
C GLU A 154 -1.21 12.52 -15.37
N ALA A 155 -0.43 11.53 -14.96
CA ALA A 155 -0.42 10.22 -15.60
C ALA A 155 -1.75 9.46 -15.44
N VAL A 156 -2.43 9.59 -14.30
CA VAL A 156 -3.79 9.05 -14.12
C VAL A 156 -4.78 9.74 -15.05
N ASN A 157 -4.74 11.07 -15.09
CA ASN A 157 -5.62 11.87 -15.96
C ASN A 157 -5.44 11.47 -17.43
N GLN A 158 -4.20 11.31 -17.87
CA GLN A 158 -3.87 10.86 -19.22
C GLN A 158 -4.32 9.42 -19.49
N LYS A 159 -3.98 8.47 -18.62
CA LYS A 159 -4.25 7.03 -18.82
C LYS A 159 -5.75 6.70 -18.79
N TYR A 160 -6.52 7.37 -17.94
CA TYR A 160 -7.93 7.05 -17.69
C TYR A 160 -8.91 8.14 -18.16
N SER A 161 -8.42 9.14 -18.91
CA SER A 161 -9.22 10.28 -19.38
C SER A 161 -10.00 10.95 -18.23
N ARG A 162 -9.28 11.31 -17.17
CA ARG A 162 -9.82 11.99 -15.98
C ARG A 162 -9.28 13.42 -15.89
N ASN A 163 -9.93 14.23 -15.06
CA ASN A 163 -9.60 15.64 -14.82
C ASN A 163 -9.45 15.90 -13.31
N TYR A 164 -8.68 15.06 -12.61
CA TYR A 164 -8.35 15.33 -11.22
C TYR A 164 -7.48 16.58 -11.10
N ASN A 165 -7.70 17.34 -10.05
CA ASN A 165 -6.95 18.57 -9.79
C ASN A 165 -5.51 18.21 -9.42
N LEU A 166 -4.54 18.89 -10.04
CA LEU A 166 -3.18 18.92 -9.53
C LEU A 166 -3.19 19.61 -8.16
N VAL A 167 -2.28 19.19 -7.29
CA VAL A 167 -2.10 19.82 -6.00
C VAL A 167 -1.36 21.13 -6.20
N GLY A 168 -2.02 22.24 -5.88
CA GLY A 168 -1.41 23.57 -5.90
C GLY A 168 -0.29 23.67 -4.86
N ASP A 169 0.89 24.14 -5.28
CA ASP A 169 2.07 24.37 -4.44
C ASP A 169 2.45 23.16 -3.55
N ILE A 170 2.48 21.97 -4.15
CA ILE A 170 2.73 20.70 -3.43
C ILE A 170 4.05 20.68 -2.65
N GLU A 171 5.06 21.40 -3.12
CA GLU A 171 6.37 21.51 -2.46
C GLU A 171 6.27 22.21 -1.11
N ASN A 172 5.48 23.28 -1.01
CA ASN A 172 5.28 24.01 0.24
C ASN A 172 4.18 23.41 1.13
N ARG A 173 3.40 22.44 0.62
CA ARG A 173 2.31 21.79 1.37
C ARG A 173 2.72 20.46 2.02
N GLN A 174 4.01 20.12 2.02
CA GLN A 174 4.51 18.91 2.68
C GLN A 174 4.14 18.86 4.18
N ASP A 175 4.17 20.01 4.86
CA ASP A 175 3.77 20.09 6.28
C ASP A 175 2.27 19.81 6.49
N GLU A 176 1.42 20.18 5.54
CA GLU A 176 -0.02 19.85 5.58
C GLU A 176 -0.21 18.34 5.46
N ILE A 177 0.49 17.69 4.53
CA ILE A 177 0.47 16.23 4.36
C ILE A 177 0.94 15.54 5.63
N ILE A 178 2.08 15.97 6.19
CA ILE A 178 2.64 15.43 7.43
C ILE A 178 1.65 15.58 8.58
N THR A 179 1.01 16.75 8.71
CA THR A 179 0.02 17.02 9.76
C THR A 179 -1.19 16.11 9.64
N LYS A 180 -1.74 15.93 8.42
CA LYS A 180 -2.84 15.00 8.15
C LYS A 180 -2.44 13.55 8.46
N LEU A 181 -1.24 13.12 8.07
CA LEU A 181 -0.71 11.79 8.38
C LEU A 181 -0.52 11.58 9.89
N LYS A 182 -0.05 12.57 10.64
CA LYS A 182 0.06 12.50 12.12
C LYS A 182 -1.31 12.34 12.76
N LYS A 183 -2.34 13.05 12.27
CA LYS A 183 -3.72 12.90 12.74
C LYS A 183 -4.24 11.47 12.54
N VAL A 184 -4.06 10.91 11.34
CA VAL A 184 -4.42 9.51 11.05
C VAL A 184 -3.64 8.54 11.94
N ASN A 185 -2.33 8.77 12.12
CA ASN A 185 -1.50 7.93 12.97
C ASN A 185 -1.99 7.91 14.42
N ASN A 186 -2.31 9.08 14.97
CA ASN A 186 -2.79 9.20 16.33
C ASN A 186 -4.18 8.56 16.49
N GLN A 187 -5.07 8.72 15.51
CA GLN A 187 -6.42 8.14 15.55
C GLN A 187 -6.40 6.61 15.60
N PHE A 188 -5.53 5.96 14.83
CA PHE A 188 -5.55 4.49 14.69
C PHE A 188 -4.45 3.77 15.50
N PHE A 189 -3.36 4.46 15.84
CA PHE A 189 -2.16 3.86 16.41
C PHE A 189 -1.63 4.55 17.68
N ALA A 190 -2.40 5.46 18.30
CA ALA A 190 -2.01 6.06 19.58
C ALA A 190 -1.59 4.99 20.61
N GLY A 191 -0.48 5.25 21.30
CA GLY A 191 0.10 4.35 22.30
C GLY A 191 0.83 3.11 21.74
N GLN A 192 0.85 2.90 20.42
CA GLN A 192 1.51 1.75 19.78
C GLN A 192 2.77 2.19 19.02
N THR A 193 3.88 2.36 19.75
CA THR A 193 5.17 2.85 19.20
C THR A 193 5.62 2.11 17.94
N GLN A 194 5.42 0.78 17.88
CA GLN A 194 5.79 -0.04 16.71
C GLN A 194 4.90 0.18 15.48
N LYS A 195 3.69 0.71 15.63
CA LYS A 195 2.74 0.95 14.54
C LYS A 195 2.83 2.36 13.93
N ASN A 196 3.78 3.18 14.41
CA ASN A 196 3.98 4.52 13.90
C ASN A 196 4.21 4.55 12.36
N MET A 197 3.58 5.50 11.67
CA MET A 197 3.76 5.67 10.22
C MET A 197 5.07 6.35 9.86
N PHE A 198 5.66 7.11 10.78
CA PHE A 198 6.83 7.95 10.52
C PHE A 198 8.15 7.24 10.83
N PRO A 199 9.26 7.67 10.21
CA PRO A 199 10.60 7.29 10.65
C PRO A 199 10.85 7.81 12.07
N ASP A 200 11.31 6.94 12.95
CA ASP A 200 11.85 7.31 14.27
C ASP A 200 13.09 6.44 14.56
N GLU A 201 13.96 6.90 15.45
CA GLU A 201 15.23 6.23 15.76
C GLU A 201 15.02 4.80 16.30
N GLN A 202 13.95 4.57 17.05
CA GLN A 202 13.63 3.25 17.57
C GLN A 202 13.24 2.29 16.43
N ARG A 203 12.42 2.73 15.49
CA ARG A 203 12.02 1.98 14.29
C ARG A 203 13.20 1.72 13.38
N LYS A 204 14.12 2.67 13.24
CA LYS A 204 15.34 2.48 12.45
C LYS A 204 16.14 1.30 13.01
N LYS A 205 16.40 1.28 14.32
CA LYS A 205 17.05 0.15 15.01
C LYS A 205 16.29 -1.17 14.87
N LEU A 206 14.95 -1.16 14.99
CA LEU A 206 14.15 -2.36 14.79
C LEU A 206 14.21 -2.86 13.34
N LYS A 207 14.22 -1.95 12.38
CA LYS A 207 14.30 -2.27 10.95
C LYS A 207 15.65 -2.87 10.60
N GLU A 208 16.74 -2.33 11.14
CA GLU A 208 18.09 -2.90 11.01
C GLU A 208 18.13 -4.35 11.49
N ARG A 209 17.51 -4.65 12.65
CA ARG A 209 17.45 -6.03 13.20
C ARG A 209 16.70 -7.02 12.32
N VAL A 210 15.65 -6.60 11.63
CA VAL A 210 14.87 -7.49 10.74
C VAL A 210 15.38 -7.48 9.30
N MET A 211 16.25 -6.52 8.94
CA MET A 211 16.76 -6.41 7.58
C MET A 211 17.57 -7.63 7.17
N ASP A 212 18.38 -8.17 8.08
CA ASP A 212 19.21 -9.35 7.80
C ASP A 212 18.35 -10.59 7.50
N SER A 213 17.20 -10.75 8.16
CA SER A 213 16.28 -11.86 7.86
C SER A 213 15.56 -11.68 6.53
N VAL A 214 15.32 -10.44 6.09
CA VAL A 214 14.79 -10.15 4.76
C VAL A 214 15.84 -10.43 3.69
N LYS A 215 17.07 -9.93 3.87
CA LYS A 215 18.18 -10.11 2.92
C LYS A 215 18.62 -11.55 2.74
N SER A 216 18.58 -12.35 3.81
CA SER A 216 18.91 -13.77 3.77
C SER A 216 17.78 -14.66 3.25
N SER A 217 16.58 -14.12 3.05
CA SER A 217 15.44 -14.92 2.58
C SER A 217 15.60 -15.25 1.09
N PRO A 218 15.46 -16.53 0.68
CA PRO A 218 15.53 -16.91 -0.73
C PRO A 218 14.39 -16.32 -1.56
N GLN A 219 13.25 -15.98 -0.93
CA GLN A 219 12.14 -15.33 -1.62
C GLN A 219 12.48 -13.90 -2.08
N LEU A 220 13.51 -13.27 -1.50
CA LEU A 220 13.89 -11.91 -1.89
C LEU A 220 14.33 -11.83 -3.36
N ILE A 221 14.99 -12.87 -3.88
CA ILE A 221 15.42 -12.93 -5.28
C ILE A 221 14.20 -12.74 -6.21
N GLN A 222 13.16 -13.57 -6.04
CA GLN A 222 11.94 -13.47 -6.83
C GLN A 222 11.21 -12.14 -6.60
N ALA A 223 11.19 -11.62 -5.38
CA ALA A 223 10.57 -10.33 -5.09
C ALA A 223 11.27 -9.18 -5.83
N ASN A 224 12.60 -9.20 -5.89
CA ASN A 224 13.40 -8.22 -6.62
C ASN A 224 13.24 -8.34 -8.13
N GLU A 225 13.15 -9.55 -8.69
CA GLU A 225 12.87 -9.74 -10.10
C GLU A 225 11.53 -9.11 -10.53
N ILE A 226 10.46 -9.36 -9.76
CA ILE A 226 9.15 -8.76 -10.02
C ILE A 226 9.21 -7.24 -9.85
N TYR A 227 9.83 -6.76 -8.76
CA TYR A 227 10.00 -5.33 -8.51
C TYR A 227 10.70 -4.63 -9.68
N ASN A 228 11.80 -5.19 -10.19
CA ASN A 228 12.55 -4.59 -11.29
C ASN A 228 11.73 -4.52 -12.59
N ARG A 229 10.94 -5.56 -12.91
CA ARG A 229 10.05 -5.54 -14.09
C ARG A 229 8.93 -4.51 -13.96
N LEU A 230 8.34 -4.36 -12.77
CA LEU A 230 7.31 -3.35 -12.51
C LEU A 230 7.90 -1.94 -12.45
N LYS A 231 9.10 -1.77 -11.89
CA LYS A 231 9.80 -0.48 -11.84
C LYS A 231 10.16 0.02 -13.23
N ALA A 232 10.49 -0.87 -14.16
CA ALA A 232 10.71 -0.50 -15.57
C ALA A 232 9.43 0.04 -16.26
N GLN A 233 8.25 -0.27 -15.71
CA GLN A 233 6.95 0.19 -16.20
C GLN A 233 6.38 1.35 -15.36
N SER A 234 7.06 1.74 -14.28
CA SER A 234 6.57 2.78 -13.38
C SER A 234 6.89 4.17 -13.90
N ILE A 235 6.00 5.11 -13.62
CA ILE A 235 6.25 6.55 -13.78
C ILE A 235 7.14 7.12 -12.67
#